data_AF-A0A967LG45-F1
#
_entry.id   AF-A0A967LG45-F1
#
_cell.length_a   1.000
_cell.length_b   1.000
_cell.length_c   1.000
_cell.angle_alpha   90.00
_cell.angle_beta   90.00
_cell.angle_gamma   90.00
#
_symmetry.space_group_name_H-M   'P 1'
#
loop_
_entity.id
_entity.type
_entity.pdbx_description
1 polymer ?
#
loop_
_entity_poly.entity_id
_entity_poly.type
_entity_poly.pdbx_seq_one_letter_code
_entity_poly.pdbx_strand_id
1 'polypeptide(L)'
;ARLLTRELDRNVSSPRFTADGRAIEFLLEDSGARHLARVGVSGGRVERPIAGDRAVGAWHSAAGVTVAAVSEPHRPDELFALERGRPRKLTATNDSLLAALRLADVRNIHFRSTDGTEVEGWLFHPVGYREGRRYPTLLRIHGGPVSQYDWGF
;
A
#
# COMPACT_ATOMS: atom_id res chain seq x y z
N ALA A 1 -23.49 9.23 -17.40
CA ALA A 1 -22.52 8.55 -16.52
C ALA A 1 -23.01 8.61 -15.07
N ARG A 2 -22.78 7.57 -14.26
CA ARG A 2 -23.14 7.52 -12.83
C ARG A 2 -21.86 7.58 -11.99
N LEU A 3 -21.80 8.49 -11.02
CA LEU A 3 -20.69 8.57 -10.06
C LEU A 3 -20.91 7.55 -8.93
N LEU A 4 -19.95 6.65 -8.71
CA LEU A 4 -20.09 5.53 -7.76
C LEU A 4 -19.56 5.84 -6.35
N THR A 5 -18.60 6.76 -6.24
CA THR A 5 -17.81 7.02 -5.03
C THR A 5 -17.65 8.53 -4.80
N ARG A 6 -18.76 9.24 -4.53
CA ARG A 6 -18.74 10.73 -4.40
C ARG A 6 -17.82 11.24 -3.29
N GLU A 7 -17.68 10.47 -2.23
CA GLU A 7 -16.94 10.84 -1.02
C GLU A 7 -15.49 10.34 -1.05
N LEU A 8 -15.12 9.53 -2.04
CA LEU A 8 -13.76 9.00 -2.15
C LEU A 8 -12.84 10.04 -2.79
N ASP A 9 -12.15 10.80 -1.96
CA ASP A 9 -11.17 11.79 -2.38
C ASP A 9 -9.75 11.21 -2.38
N ARG A 10 -9.51 10.22 -3.26
CA ARG A 10 -8.25 9.48 -3.34
C ARG A 10 -7.95 9.03 -4.76
N ASN A 11 -6.67 8.88 -5.07
CA ASN A 11 -6.24 8.32 -6.35
C ASN A 11 -6.62 6.84 -6.45
N VAL A 12 -7.14 6.47 -7.61
CA VAL A 12 -7.50 5.10 -7.94
C VAL A 12 -6.88 4.68 -9.26
N SER A 13 -6.59 3.39 -9.42
CA SER A 13 -6.07 2.86 -10.68
C SER A 13 -6.55 1.43 -10.95
N SER A 14 -6.37 1.00 -12.20
CA SER A 14 -6.65 -0.37 -12.65
C SER A 14 -8.09 -0.88 -12.39
N PRO A 15 -9.16 -0.10 -12.60
CA PRO A 15 -10.52 -0.58 -12.33
C PRO A 15 -10.87 -1.79 -13.21
N ARG A 16 -11.43 -2.83 -12.59
CA ARG A 16 -11.87 -4.08 -13.25
C ARG A 16 -13.20 -4.53 -12.67
N PHE A 17 -14.13 -4.94 -13.52
CA PHE A 17 -15.35 -5.61 -13.05
C PHE A 17 -15.01 -6.97 -12.44
N THR A 18 -15.72 -7.34 -11.37
CA THR A 18 -15.72 -8.73 -10.89
C THR A 18 -16.34 -9.64 -11.95
N ALA A 19 -16.00 -10.93 -11.93
CA ALA A 19 -16.48 -11.90 -12.92
C ALA A 19 -18.01 -12.01 -12.98
N ASP A 20 -18.71 -11.75 -11.87
CA ASP A 20 -20.18 -11.72 -11.78
C ASP A 20 -20.79 -10.37 -12.19
N GLY A 21 -19.97 -9.37 -12.53
CA GLY A 21 -20.39 -8.02 -12.91
C GLY A 21 -21.04 -7.19 -11.80
N ARG A 22 -21.02 -7.65 -10.54
CA ARG A 22 -21.73 -6.98 -9.42
C ARG A 22 -20.91 -5.89 -8.73
N ALA A 23 -19.59 -5.90 -8.92
CA ALA A 23 -18.69 -4.93 -8.32
C ALA A 23 -17.53 -4.54 -9.25
N ILE A 24 -16.82 -3.49 -8.86
CA ILE A 24 -15.58 -3.04 -9.48
C ILE A 24 -14.49 -3.14 -8.41
N GLU A 25 -13.41 -3.84 -8.73
CA GLU A 25 -12.17 -3.89 -7.95
C GLU A 25 -11.16 -2.91 -8.55
N PHE A 26 -10.36 -2.26 -7.71
CA PHE A 26 -9.36 -1.26 -8.12
C PHE A 26 -8.28 -1.11 -7.06
N LEU A 27 -7.14 -0.52 -7.43
CA LEU A 27 -6.14 -0.07 -6.46
C LEU A 27 -6.52 1.32 -5.95
N LEU A 28 -6.36 1.52 -4.66
CA LEU A 28 -6.66 2.77 -3.97
C LEU A 28 -5.44 3.24 -3.19
N GLU A 29 -5.00 4.46 -3.43
CA GLU A 29 -3.94 5.12 -2.66
C GLU A 29 -4.53 5.85 -1.45
N ASP A 30 -3.95 5.67 -0.26
CA ASP A 30 -4.37 6.38 0.95
C ASP A 30 -3.23 6.41 1.98
N SER A 31 -2.68 7.60 2.28
CA SER A 31 -1.61 7.82 3.27
C SER A 31 -0.45 6.82 3.16
N GLY A 32 0.24 6.83 2.01
CA GLY A 32 1.33 5.90 1.73
C GLY A 32 0.92 4.45 1.53
N ALA A 33 -0.35 4.06 1.76
CA ALA A 33 -0.81 2.71 1.48
C ALA A 33 -1.36 2.58 0.07
N ARG A 34 -1.22 1.38 -0.50
CA ARG A 34 -1.91 0.97 -1.73
C ARG A 34 -2.78 -0.23 -1.42
N HIS A 35 -4.08 -0.01 -1.37
CA HIS A 35 -5.07 -1.02 -1.01
C HIS A 35 -5.63 -1.72 -2.25
N LEU A 36 -6.02 -2.99 -2.10
CA LEU A 36 -7.05 -3.56 -2.96
C LEU A 36 -8.40 -3.07 -2.44
N ALA A 37 -9.16 -2.37 -3.27
CA ALA A 37 -10.45 -1.81 -2.95
C ALA A 37 -11.55 -2.37 -3.85
N ARG A 38 -12.80 -2.31 -3.36
CA ARG A 38 -13.98 -2.80 -4.05
C ARG A 38 -15.16 -1.86 -3.82
N VAL A 39 -15.97 -1.64 -4.86
CA VAL A 39 -17.26 -0.95 -4.76
C VAL A 39 -18.32 -1.68 -5.59
N GLY A 40 -19.56 -1.75 -5.11
CA GLY A 40 -20.67 -2.28 -5.90
C GLY A 40 -20.95 -1.43 -7.14
N VAL A 41 -21.49 -2.01 -8.22
CA VAL A 41 -21.84 -1.26 -9.45
C VAL A 41 -22.95 -0.24 -9.25
N SER A 42 -23.72 -0.37 -8.18
CA SER A 42 -24.68 0.65 -7.71
C SER A 42 -24.00 1.80 -6.94
N GLY A 43 -22.69 1.74 -6.72
CA GLY A 43 -21.98 2.63 -5.80
C GLY A 43 -22.22 2.25 -4.34
N GLY A 44 -21.78 3.12 -3.43
CA GLY A 44 -21.92 2.95 -1.99
C GLY A 44 -20.57 2.96 -1.27
N ARG A 45 -20.52 2.31 -0.12
CA ARG A 45 -19.30 2.22 0.70
C ARG A 45 -18.21 1.47 -0.05
N VAL A 46 -17.02 2.05 -0.10
CA VAL A 46 -15.81 1.38 -0.60
C VAL A 46 -15.30 0.42 0.46
N GLU A 47 -15.16 -0.85 0.08
CA GLU A 47 -14.52 -1.88 0.87
C GLU A 47 -13.04 -1.95 0.53
N ARG A 48 -12.20 -2.36 1.49
CA ARG A 48 -10.75 -2.52 1.31
C ARG A 48 -10.32 -3.94 1.70
N PRO A 49 -10.56 -4.96 0.85
CA PRO A 49 -10.24 -6.36 1.19
C PRO A 49 -8.78 -6.60 1.59
N ILE A 50 -7.85 -5.81 1.03
CA ILE A 50 -6.44 -5.81 1.47
C ILE A 50 -6.09 -4.36 1.81
N ALA A 51 -5.85 -4.12 3.10
CA ALA A 51 -5.65 -2.79 3.67
C ALA A 51 -4.50 -2.74 4.70
N GLY A 52 -4.28 -1.57 5.30
CA GLY A 52 -3.21 -1.31 6.28
C GLY A 52 -1.90 -0.88 5.63
N ASP A 53 -0.85 -0.90 6.45
CA ASP A 53 0.49 -0.38 6.17
C ASP A 53 1.27 -1.28 5.20
N ARG A 54 0.79 -1.33 3.95
CA ARG A 54 1.28 -2.20 2.88
C ARG A 54 0.97 -1.60 1.51
N ALA A 55 1.66 -2.09 0.49
CA ALA A 55 1.42 -1.75 -0.90
C ALA A 55 0.98 -2.98 -1.70
N VAL A 56 -0.21 -2.93 -2.30
CA VAL A 56 -0.65 -3.90 -3.31
C VAL A 56 -0.17 -3.46 -4.68
N GLY A 57 0.78 -4.19 -5.26
CA GLY A 57 1.32 -3.91 -6.59
C GLY A 57 0.42 -4.41 -7.72
N ALA A 58 -0.13 -5.62 -7.55
CA ALA A 58 -1.01 -6.26 -8.53
C ALA A 58 -1.96 -7.25 -7.86
N TRP A 59 -3.08 -7.57 -8.52
CA TRP A 59 -4.01 -8.61 -8.10
C TRP A 59 -4.67 -9.27 -9.30
N HIS A 60 -5.20 -10.47 -9.05
CA HIS A 60 -6.05 -11.19 -9.97
C HIS A 60 -7.12 -11.98 -9.19
N SER A 61 -8.32 -12.07 -9.76
CA SER A 61 -9.46 -12.78 -9.19
C SER A 61 -9.99 -13.80 -10.22
N ALA A 62 -9.97 -15.08 -9.87
CA ALA A 62 -10.48 -16.18 -10.73
C ALA A 62 -11.02 -17.34 -9.88
N ALA A 63 -12.07 -18.01 -10.37
CA ALA A 63 -12.69 -19.16 -9.70
C ALA A 63 -13.04 -18.93 -8.21
N GLY A 64 -13.44 -17.70 -7.86
CA GLY A 64 -13.79 -17.32 -6.48
C GLY A 64 -12.59 -17.07 -5.56
N VAL A 65 -11.37 -17.07 -6.09
CA VAL A 65 -10.13 -16.80 -5.36
C VAL A 65 -9.52 -15.50 -5.86
N THR A 66 -9.11 -14.63 -4.92
CA THR A 66 -8.33 -13.43 -5.22
C THR A 66 -6.91 -13.63 -4.70
N VAL A 67 -5.92 -13.38 -5.54
CA VAL A 67 -4.50 -13.37 -5.18
C VAL A 67 -3.92 -11.99 -5.47
N ALA A 68 -3.11 -11.47 -4.55
CA ALA A 68 -2.45 -10.18 -4.68
C ALA A 68 -0.96 -10.29 -4.37
N ALA A 69 -0.14 -9.50 -5.08
CA ALA A 69 1.24 -9.22 -4.72
C ALA A 69 1.23 -8.07 -3.70
N VAL A 70 1.80 -8.33 -2.52
CA VAL A 70 1.78 -7.41 -1.38
C VAL A 70 3.19 -7.19 -0.85
N SER A 71 3.60 -5.92 -0.85
CA SER A 71 4.86 -5.43 -0.32
C SER A 71 4.64 -4.68 1.01
N GLU A 72 5.63 -4.75 1.90
CA GLU A 72 5.73 -4.01 3.17
C GLU A 72 7.17 -3.47 3.27
N PRO A 73 7.50 -2.46 4.10
CA PRO A 73 8.82 -1.81 4.03
C PRO A 73 10.02 -2.73 4.28
N HIS A 74 9.77 -3.87 4.94
CA HIS A 74 10.73 -4.90 5.30
C HIS A 74 10.49 -6.24 4.58
N ARG A 75 9.56 -6.28 3.62
CA ARG A 75 9.28 -7.47 2.83
C ARG A 75 8.94 -7.09 1.38
N PRO A 76 9.77 -7.48 0.40
CA PRO A 76 9.42 -7.39 -1.02
C PRO A 76 8.09 -8.09 -1.32
N ASP A 77 7.57 -7.91 -2.54
CA ASP A 77 6.33 -8.56 -2.95
C ASP A 77 6.35 -10.07 -2.68
N GLU A 78 5.37 -10.51 -1.89
CA GLU A 78 4.99 -11.91 -1.75
C GLU A 78 3.51 -12.05 -2.16
N LEU A 79 3.12 -13.24 -2.61
CA LEU A 79 1.74 -13.50 -3.00
C LEU A 79 0.89 -13.83 -1.77
N PHE A 80 -0.30 -13.24 -1.72
CA PHE A 80 -1.31 -13.50 -0.69
C PHE A 80 -2.63 -13.89 -1.35
N ALA A 81 -3.24 -14.98 -0.89
CA ALA A 81 -4.63 -15.29 -1.21
C ALA A 81 -5.56 -14.58 -0.23
N LEU A 82 -6.67 -14.02 -0.71
CA LEU A 82 -7.74 -13.54 0.15
C LEU A 82 -8.67 -14.71 0.50
N GLU A 83 -8.60 -15.17 1.74
CA GLU A 83 -9.43 -16.27 2.25
C GLU A 83 -10.28 -15.78 3.43
N ARG A 84 -11.61 -15.97 3.35
CA ARG A 84 -12.54 -15.56 4.41
C ARG A 84 -12.36 -14.08 4.82
N GLY A 85 -12.05 -13.23 3.84
CA GLY A 85 -11.80 -11.79 4.05
C GLY A 85 -10.45 -11.46 4.70
N ARG A 86 -9.50 -12.39 4.77
CA ARG A 86 -8.16 -12.16 5.32
C ARG A 86 -7.06 -12.59 4.34
N PRO A 87 -5.98 -11.80 4.18
CA PRO A 87 -4.84 -12.20 3.38
C PRO A 87 -4.06 -13.35 4.05
N ARG A 88 -3.80 -14.43 3.32
CA ARG A 88 -2.92 -15.54 3.69
C ARG A 88 -1.71 -15.60 2.76
N LYS A 89 -0.50 -15.51 3.31
CA LYS A 89 0.77 -15.60 2.56
C LYS A 89 0.87 -16.95 1.85
N LEU A 90 1.24 -16.94 0.58
CA LEU A 90 1.38 -18.12 -0.29
C LEU A 90 2.84 -18.43 -0.60
N THR A 91 3.68 -17.39 -0.71
CA THR A 91 5.09 -17.50 -1.10
C THR A 91 5.97 -16.96 0.01
N ALA A 92 7.20 -17.43 0.09
CA ALA A 92 8.22 -17.03 1.06
C ALA A 92 9.57 -16.82 0.33
N THR A 93 9.51 -16.20 -0.84
CA THR A 93 10.58 -16.15 -1.84
C THR A 93 11.86 -15.54 -1.26
N ASN A 94 11.72 -14.48 -0.46
CA ASN A 94 12.86 -13.75 0.10
C ASN A 94 13.14 -14.08 1.58
N ASP A 95 12.36 -14.95 2.23
CA ASP A 95 12.41 -15.13 3.69
C ASP A 95 13.80 -15.54 4.19
N SER A 96 14.49 -16.44 3.48
CA SER A 96 15.84 -16.89 3.86
C SER A 96 16.88 -15.76 3.77
N LEU A 97 16.79 -14.90 2.75
CA LEU A 97 17.68 -13.76 2.60
C LEU A 97 17.39 -12.71 3.68
N LEU A 98 16.12 -12.36 3.87
CA LEU A 98 15.71 -11.35 4.85
C LEU A 98 16.09 -11.76 6.27
N ALA A 99 16.03 -13.06 6.60
CA ALA A 99 16.48 -13.57 7.89
C ALA A 99 17.98 -13.37 8.17
N ALA A 100 18.79 -13.21 7.12
CA ALA A 100 20.23 -12.95 7.21
C ALA A 100 20.59 -11.46 7.20
N LEU A 101 19.62 -10.57 6.97
CA LEU A 101 19.85 -9.12 6.84
C LEU A 101 19.38 -8.35 8.07
N ARG A 102 20.10 -7.27 8.37
CA ARG A 102 19.63 -6.22 9.29
C ARG A 102 19.10 -5.07 8.46
N LEU A 103 17.77 -4.96 8.38
CA LEU A 103 17.11 -3.87 7.67
C LEU A 103 17.04 -2.60 8.53
N ALA A 104 16.86 -1.47 7.85
CA ALA A 104 16.62 -0.18 8.50
C ALA A 104 15.28 -0.18 9.27
N ASP A 105 15.22 0.59 10.35
CA ASP A 105 13.93 0.96 10.96
C ASP A 105 13.28 2.02 10.07
N VAL A 106 12.06 1.74 9.60
CA VAL A 106 11.31 2.60 8.67
C VAL A 106 10.12 3.18 9.41
N ARG A 107 10.02 4.50 9.42
CA ARG A 107 8.92 5.21 10.06
C ARG A 107 8.19 6.08 9.05
N ASN A 108 6.88 5.92 9.00
CA ASN A 108 6.01 6.92 8.42
C ASN A 108 5.94 8.13 9.38
N ILE A 109 6.20 9.32 8.85
CA ILE A 109 6.22 10.56 9.62
C ILE A 109 5.27 11.57 8.98
N HIS A 110 4.64 12.37 9.83
CA HIS A 110 3.79 13.48 9.44
C HIS A 110 4.32 14.76 10.06
N PHE A 111 4.43 15.82 9.27
CA PHE A 111 4.92 17.12 9.73
C PHE A 111 4.21 18.26 9.00
N ARG A 112 4.17 19.45 9.62
CA ARG A 112 3.54 20.63 9.01
C ARG A 112 4.54 21.37 8.12
N SER A 113 4.10 21.71 6.92
CA SER A 113 4.75 22.68 6.04
C SER A 113 4.61 24.10 6.58
N THR A 114 5.28 25.06 5.94
CA THR A 114 5.28 26.48 6.33
C THR A 114 3.90 27.14 6.30
N ASP A 115 2.99 26.63 5.47
CA ASP A 115 1.59 27.08 5.36
C ASP A 115 0.62 26.30 6.27
N GLY A 116 1.13 25.35 7.06
CA GLY A 116 0.35 24.51 7.95
C GLY A 116 -0.20 23.22 7.33
N THR A 117 -0.01 23.02 6.01
CA THR A 117 -0.37 21.78 5.31
C THR A 117 0.39 20.60 5.93
N GLU A 118 -0.30 19.53 6.27
CA GLU A 118 0.34 18.31 6.73
C GLU A 118 0.98 17.57 5.55
N VAL A 119 2.25 17.20 5.72
CA VAL A 119 3.05 16.49 4.73
C VAL A 119 3.46 15.15 5.32
N GLU A 120 3.24 14.09 4.55
CA GLU A 120 3.64 12.74 4.87
C GLU A 120 5.02 12.43 4.28
N GLY A 121 5.82 11.62 4.97
CA GLY A 121 7.12 11.18 4.51
C GLY A 121 7.62 9.91 5.20
N TRP A 122 8.80 9.47 4.78
CA TRP A 122 9.42 8.23 5.25
C TRP A 122 10.80 8.50 5.82
N LEU A 123 11.02 8.07 7.06
CA LEU A 123 12.31 8.16 7.73
C LEU A 123 12.93 6.77 7.87
N PHE A 124 14.08 6.60 7.24
CA PHE A 124 14.87 5.38 7.31
C PHE A 124 16.05 5.62 8.26
N HIS A 125 16.02 4.98 9.42
CA HIS A 125 17.12 5.04 10.36
C HIS A 125 18.25 4.07 9.96
N PRO A 126 19.52 4.48 10.10
CA PRO A 126 20.63 3.56 9.89
C PRO A 126 20.57 2.40 10.89
N VAL A 127 21.08 1.25 10.49
CA VAL A 127 21.17 0.08 11.36
C VAL A 127 21.97 0.42 12.62
N GLY A 128 21.36 0.18 13.79
CA GLY A 128 21.97 0.52 15.08
C GLY A 128 21.84 2.00 15.47
N TYR A 129 20.85 2.70 14.93
CA TYR A 129 20.46 4.05 15.36
C TYR A 129 20.43 4.20 16.88
N ARG A 130 20.86 5.38 17.35
CA ARG A 130 20.90 5.77 18.75
C ARG A 130 20.32 7.17 18.86
N GLU A 131 19.31 7.31 19.70
CA GLU A 131 18.67 8.60 19.98
C GLU A 131 19.69 9.62 20.53
N GLY A 132 19.51 10.89 20.17
CA GLY A 132 20.42 11.98 20.54
C GLY A 132 21.71 12.07 19.72
N ARG A 133 22.05 11.07 18.90
CA ARG A 133 23.19 11.14 17.98
C ARG A 133 22.77 11.75 16.64
N ARG A 134 23.60 12.65 16.09
CA ARG A 134 23.44 13.21 14.75
C ARG A 134 24.02 12.26 13.69
N TYR A 135 23.29 12.10 12.59
CA TYR A 135 23.68 11.33 11.43
C TYR A 135 23.60 12.20 10.18
N PRO A 136 24.52 12.07 9.20
CA PRO A 136 24.31 12.61 7.87
C PRO A 136 22.98 12.09 7.31
N THR A 137 22.20 12.98 6.70
CA THR A 137 20.86 12.65 6.20
C THR A 137 20.80 12.91 4.70
N LEU A 138 20.25 11.95 3.96
CA LEU A 138 19.93 12.10 2.55
C LEU A 138 18.43 12.37 2.42
N LEU A 139 18.08 13.45 1.73
CA LEU A 139 16.70 13.72 1.33
C LEU A 139 16.48 13.18 -0.09
N ARG A 140 15.56 12.24 -0.24
CA ARG A 140 15.15 11.67 -1.52
C ARG A 140 13.73 12.12 -1.84
N ILE A 141 13.57 12.93 -2.89
CA ILE A 141 12.27 13.42 -3.35
C ILE A 141 11.80 12.50 -4.49
N HIS A 142 10.55 12.04 -4.46
CA HIS A 142 10.00 11.21 -5.52
C HIS A 142 9.73 12.02 -6.80
N GLY A 143 9.64 11.33 -7.94
CA GLY A 143 9.11 11.92 -9.19
C GLY A 143 7.60 12.11 -9.12
N GLY A 144 7.03 12.97 -9.99
CA GLY A 144 5.62 13.36 -9.89
C GLY A 144 5.22 14.44 -10.90
N PRO A 145 4.04 15.08 -10.74
CA PRO A 145 3.49 15.52 -9.45
C PRO A 145 2.48 14.59 -8.77
N VAL A 146 1.91 13.61 -9.48
CA VAL A 146 0.82 12.75 -8.97
C VAL A 146 1.36 11.35 -8.67
N SER A 147 2.21 11.25 -7.65
CA SER A 147 2.79 10.00 -7.14
C SER A 147 3.04 10.15 -5.64
N GLN A 148 3.36 9.05 -4.96
CA GLN A 148 3.76 9.04 -3.56
C GLN A 148 4.88 8.02 -3.33
N TYR A 149 5.65 8.19 -2.26
CA TYR A 149 6.30 7.04 -1.64
C TYR A 149 5.28 6.27 -0.82
N ASP A 150 5.35 4.95 -0.86
CA ASP A 150 4.40 4.07 -0.22
C ASP A 150 5.08 3.09 0.78
N TRP A 151 4.26 2.24 1.41
CA TRP A 151 4.69 1.17 2.31
C TRP A 151 5.47 0.04 1.58
N GLY A 152 5.80 0.14 0.30
CA GLY A 152 6.58 -0.87 -0.42
C GLY A 152 8.05 -0.94 0.03
N PHE A 153 8.64 -2.13 -0.10
CA PHE A 153 10.07 -2.40 0.08
C PHE A 153 10.99 -1.64 -0.89
#